data_AF-A0A2D9SXV9-F1
#
_entry.id   AF-A0A2D9SXV9-F1
#
_cell.length_a   1.000
_cell.length_b   1.000
_cell.length_c   1.000
_cell.angle_alpha   90.00
_cell.angle_beta   90.00
_cell.angle_gamma   90.00
#
_symmetry.space_group_name_H-M   'P 1'
#
loop_
_entity.id
_entity.type
_entity.pdbx_description
1 polymer ?
#
loop_
_entity_poly.entity_id
_entity_poly.type
_entity_poly.pdbx_seq_one_letter_code
_entity_poly.pdbx_strand_id
1 'polypeptide(L)'
;MSESMPRDVALAWANDARSQRRPDLLAEARTILAHHGEDPVVALAVVTALVADAERRPPDAPVEEEGPAQLATEVTARLLARHDLDPELRAYVALNRGHALRRMGPGYDASAQEAYGEALALQPERGWWHHALAELHKWRSRWEECLQSARRAAELLPGERVPLLTVALAATARGEGALAADTYAALGLPRPEVAGGGLPRVDGLGRRRVRTPAKPGLGVRELPDPCFELVWVEALSPCHGVVSSPTFLEAPIDYGDVVLFDPARVATTETGEPVHPVLEQLHVGHEVKLPFVAVLDDEAAGQALADRVPGARVFFSPIVPAGEAERSASRRLVYGKLVVPEGHPLREVRESIERHMKDGGRLAIPALYERLQLTEWAGKQHRAWRSVERYATQKGLA
;
A
#
# COMPACT_ATOMS: atom_id res chain seq x y z
N MET A 1 -14.20 -19.40 42.65
CA MET A 1 -15.34 -18.48 42.48
C MET A 1 -14.78 -17.20 41.90
N SER A 2 -14.73 -17.08 40.58
CA SER A 2 -14.35 -15.82 39.92
C SER A 2 -15.54 -14.88 40.08
N GLU A 3 -15.35 -13.76 40.76
CA GLU A 3 -16.37 -12.74 40.88
C GLU A 3 -16.69 -12.22 39.47
N SER A 4 -17.97 -12.29 39.07
CA SER A 4 -18.41 -11.81 37.76
C SER A 4 -18.21 -10.29 37.73
N MET A 5 -17.46 -9.80 36.74
CA MET A 5 -17.24 -8.36 36.54
C MET A 5 -18.59 -7.64 36.46
N PRO A 6 -18.85 -6.57 37.24
CA PRO A 6 -20.09 -5.81 37.15
C PRO A 6 -20.32 -5.20 35.75
N ARG A 7 -21.60 -5.04 35.37
CA ARG A 7 -22.01 -4.55 34.04
C ARG A 7 -21.42 -3.17 33.70
N ASP A 8 -21.45 -2.25 34.65
CA ASP A 8 -20.88 -0.91 34.55
C ASP A 8 -19.36 -0.94 34.36
N VAL A 9 -18.67 -1.85 35.06
CA VAL A 9 -17.23 -2.09 34.88
C VAL A 9 -16.94 -2.63 33.48
N ALA A 10 -17.75 -3.54 32.96
CA ALA A 10 -17.62 -4.04 31.59
C ALA A 10 -17.80 -2.94 30.52
N LEU A 11 -18.76 -2.02 30.73
CA LEU A 11 -18.95 -0.88 29.84
C LEU A 11 -17.81 0.14 29.94
N ALA A 12 -17.29 0.39 31.13
CA ALA A 12 -16.12 1.24 31.34
C ALA A 12 -14.88 0.65 30.64
N TRP A 13 -14.68 -0.67 30.77
CA TRP A 13 -13.63 -1.40 30.07
C TRP A 13 -13.73 -1.22 28.55
N ALA A 14 -14.92 -1.40 27.98
CA ALA A 14 -15.12 -1.30 26.53
C ALA A 14 -14.81 0.12 26.00
N ASN A 15 -15.22 1.16 26.75
CA ASN A 15 -14.93 2.54 26.39
C ASN A 15 -13.43 2.84 26.41
N ASP A 16 -12.71 2.38 27.43
CA ASP A 16 -11.26 2.52 27.53
C ASP A 16 -10.54 1.78 26.39
N ALA A 17 -10.88 0.50 26.19
CA ALA A 17 -10.32 -0.36 25.15
C ALA A 17 -10.53 0.17 23.72
N ARG A 18 -11.64 0.87 23.47
CA ARG A 18 -11.88 1.56 22.19
C ARG A 18 -10.88 2.68 21.93
N SER A 19 -10.41 3.37 22.97
CA SER A 19 -9.50 4.52 22.84
C SER A 19 -8.01 4.16 22.88
N GLN A 20 -7.65 3.04 23.52
CA GLN A 20 -6.27 2.67 23.79
C GLN A 20 -5.97 1.22 23.40
N ARG A 21 -4.71 0.92 23.08
CA ARG A 21 -4.27 -0.45 22.84
C ARG A 21 -4.19 -1.21 24.16
N ARG A 22 -4.71 -2.43 24.18
CA ARG A 22 -4.65 -3.34 25.33
C ARG A 22 -3.97 -4.65 24.91
N PRO A 23 -2.86 -5.06 25.54
CA PRO A 23 -2.15 -6.29 25.19
C PRO A 23 -3.05 -7.54 25.29
N ASP A 24 -3.90 -7.61 26.32
CA ASP A 24 -4.76 -8.78 26.60
C ASP A 24 -6.21 -8.59 26.11
N LEU A 25 -6.42 -7.67 25.14
CA LEU A 25 -7.77 -7.27 24.68
C LEU A 25 -8.67 -8.46 24.39
N LEU A 26 -8.17 -9.46 23.65
CA LEU A 26 -8.96 -10.63 23.26
C LEU A 26 -9.36 -11.50 24.46
N ALA A 27 -8.44 -11.75 25.39
CA ALA A 27 -8.71 -12.57 26.56
C ALA A 27 -9.71 -11.87 27.51
N GLU A 28 -9.54 -10.57 27.71
CA GLU A 28 -10.45 -9.73 28.49
C GLU A 28 -11.84 -9.67 27.83
N ALA A 29 -11.91 -9.43 26.52
CA ALA A 29 -13.16 -9.40 25.76
C ALA A 29 -13.92 -10.72 25.86
N ARG A 30 -13.24 -11.87 25.67
CA ARG A 30 -13.85 -13.21 25.81
C ARG A 30 -14.39 -13.43 27.22
N THR A 31 -13.66 -12.99 28.25
CA THR A 31 -14.11 -13.10 29.65
C THR A 31 -15.38 -12.26 29.88
N ILE A 32 -15.43 -11.03 29.38
CA ILE A 32 -16.61 -10.18 29.51
C ILE A 32 -17.80 -10.78 28.74
N LEU A 33 -17.59 -11.23 27.51
CA LEU A 33 -18.63 -11.85 26.67
C LEU A 33 -19.15 -13.18 27.25
N ALA A 34 -18.34 -13.93 27.99
CA ALA A 34 -18.79 -15.13 28.67
C ALA A 34 -19.81 -14.83 29.80
N HIS A 35 -19.73 -13.66 30.43
CA HIS A 35 -20.62 -13.26 31.52
C HIS A 35 -21.78 -12.37 31.05
N HIS A 36 -21.54 -11.52 30.05
CA HIS A 36 -22.46 -10.46 29.61
C HIS A 36 -22.80 -10.52 28.12
N GLY A 37 -22.40 -11.57 27.40
CA GLY A 37 -22.59 -11.66 25.96
C GLY A 37 -24.05 -11.75 25.50
N GLU A 38 -24.99 -11.98 26.43
CA GLU A 38 -26.43 -11.94 26.20
C GLU A 38 -27.04 -10.54 26.42
N ASP A 39 -26.33 -9.61 27.05
CA ASP A 39 -26.72 -8.19 27.12
C ASP A 39 -26.28 -7.51 25.81
N PRO A 40 -27.22 -7.13 24.92
CA PRO A 40 -26.88 -6.58 23.62
C PRO A 40 -26.08 -5.28 23.68
N VAL A 41 -26.26 -4.47 24.73
CA VAL A 41 -25.56 -3.20 24.91
C VAL A 41 -24.11 -3.44 25.30
N VAL A 42 -23.86 -4.35 26.25
CA VAL A 42 -22.50 -4.72 26.65
C VAL A 42 -21.78 -5.41 25.50
N ALA A 43 -22.44 -6.37 24.83
CA ALA A 43 -21.88 -7.09 23.71
C ALA A 43 -21.50 -6.15 22.55
N LEU A 44 -22.35 -5.18 22.19
CA LEU A 44 -22.03 -4.18 21.18
C LEU A 44 -20.85 -3.28 21.61
N ALA A 45 -20.78 -2.88 22.88
CA ALA A 45 -19.67 -2.07 23.38
C ALA A 45 -18.33 -2.81 23.24
N VAL A 46 -18.29 -4.10 23.60
CA VAL A 46 -17.12 -4.96 23.42
C VAL A 46 -16.77 -5.11 21.94
N VAL A 47 -17.76 -5.38 21.08
CA VAL A 47 -17.58 -5.45 19.62
C VAL A 47 -16.96 -4.17 19.07
N THR A 48 -17.45 -3.01 19.50
CA THR A 48 -16.93 -1.71 19.05
C THR A 48 -15.47 -1.52 19.44
N ALA A 49 -15.07 -1.99 20.63
CA ALA A 49 -13.67 -1.98 21.06
C ALA A 49 -12.79 -2.93 20.23
N LEU A 50 -13.28 -4.14 19.92
CA LEU A 50 -12.59 -5.11 19.07
C LEU A 50 -12.40 -4.58 17.64
N VAL A 51 -13.44 -3.96 17.07
CA VAL A 51 -13.38 -3.32 15.75
C VAL A 51 -12.38 -2.17 15.76
N ALA A 52 -12.44 -1.29 16.76
CA ALA A 52 -11.50 -0.17 16.88
C ALA A 52 -10.05 -0.64 16.96
N ASP A 53 -9.78 -1.75 17.66
CA ASP A 53 -8.44 -2.33 17.69
C ASP A 53 -8.01 -2.90 16.34
N ALA A 54 -8.89 -3.66 15.67
CA ALA A 54 -8.63 -4.21 14.34
C ALA A 54 -8.38 -3.12 13.28
N GLU A 55 -9.00 -1.94 13.42
CA GLU A 55 -8.81 -0.78 12.53
C GLU A 55 -7.53 0.01 12.80
N ARG A 56 -6.84 -0.20 13.94
CA ARG A 56 -5.50 0.38 14.19
C ARG A 56 -4.40 -0.27 13.36
N ARG A 57 -4.63 -1.49 12.88
CA ARG A 57 -3.72 -2.18 11.97
C ARG A 57 -3.85 -1.56 10.57
N PRO A 58 -2.74 -1.42 9.82
CA PRO A 58 -2.84 -1.01 8.43
C PRO A 58 -3.85 -1.86 7.63
N PRO A 59 -4.59 -1.26 6.70
CA PRO A 59 -5.62 -1.94 5.93
C PRO A 59 -5.07 -3.06 5.03
N ASP A 60 -3.84 -2.88 4.57
CA ASP A 60 -3.01 -3.79 3.78
C ASP A 60 -2.13 -4.74 4.63
N ALA A 61 -2.27 -4.71 5.96
CA ALA A 61 -1.64 -5.73 6.81
C ALA A 61 -2.32 -7.10 6.62
N PRO A 62 -1.62 -8.22 6.90
CA PRO A 62 -2.23 -9.54 6.89
C PRO A 62 -3.47 -9.60 7.77
N VAL A 63 -4.42 -10.43 7.35
CA VAL A 63 -5.55 -10.80 8.18
C VAL A 63 -5.02 -11.53 9.41
N GLU A 64 -5.56 -11.18 10.57
CA GLU A 64 -5.25 -11.86 11.82
C GLU A 64 -6.20 -13.02 12.03
N GLU A 65 -5.66 -14.24 11.99
CA GLU A 65 -6.41 -15.44 12.35
C GLU A 65 -6.77 -15.42 13.85
N GLU A 66 -8.01 -15.77 14.18
CA GLU A 66 -8.52 -15.79 15.57
C GLU A 66 -8.45 -14.42 16.29
N GLY A 67 -8.31 -13.34 15.52
CA GLY A 67 -8.12 -11.98 16.02
C GLY A 67 -9.42 -11.23 16.40
N PRO A 68 -9.30 -9.93 16.77
CA PRO A 68 -10.44 -9.12 17.24
C PRO A 68 -11.59 -9.03 16.23
N ALA A 69 -11.28 -8.93 14.94
CA ALA A 69 -12.26 -8.87 13.87
C ALA A 69 -13.10 -10.15 13.75
N GLN A 70 -12.48 -11.33 13.95
CA GLN A 70 -13.20 -12.60 13.90
C GLN A 70 -14.17 -12.72 15.09
N LEU A 71 -13.69 -12.43 16.31
CA LEU A 71 -14.54 -12.45 17.50
C LEU A 71 -15.70 -11.45 17.38
N ALA A 72 -15.45 -10.24 16.84
CA ALA A 72 -16.50 -9.26 16.58
C ALA A 72 -17.56 -9.80 15.58
N THR A 73 -17.13 -10.46 14.50
CA THR A 73 -18.02 -11.08 13.52
C THR A 73 -18.89 -12.18 14.13
N GLU A 74 -18.32 -13.01 15.01
CA GLU A 74 -19.06 -14.07 15.72
C GLU A 74 -20.12 -13.48 16.65
N VAL A 75 -19.75 -12.49 17.47
CA VAL A 75 -20.68 -11.85 18.41
C VAL A 75 -21.80 -11.12 17.69
N THR A 76 -21.48 -10.33 16.66
CA THR A 76 -22.49 -9.62 15.87
C THR A 76 -23.46 -10.56 15.16
N ALA A 77 -23.00 -11.72 14.66
CA ALA A 77 -23.88 -12.72 14.05
C ALA A 77 -24.94 -13.22 15.05
N ARG A 78 -24.53 -13.54 16.29
CA ARG A 78 -25.45 -13.98 17.34
C ARG A 78 -26.46 -12.89 17.72
N LEU A 79 -25.99 -11.64 17.84
CA LEU A 79 -26.88 -10.51 18.16
C LEU A 79 -27.92 -10.29 17.06
N LEU A 80 -27.52 -10.31 15.77
CA LEU A 80 -28.44 -10.09 14.66
C LEU A 80 -29.48 -11.21 14.50
N ALA A 81 -29.17 -12.43 14.94
CA ALA A 81 -30.10 -13.57 14.97
C ALA A 81 -31.26 -13.38 15.96
N ARG A 82 -31.14 -12.45 16.92
CA ARG A 82 -32.22 -12.16 17.87
C ARG A 82 -33.33 -11.36 17.20
N HIS A 83 -34.59 -11.71 17.46
CA HIS A 83 -35.74 -10.97 16.91
C HIS A 83 -36.17 -9.78 17.78
N ASP A 84 -35.73 -9.73 19.03
CA ASP A 84 -36.09 -8.71 20.02
C ASP A 84 -35.12 -7.52 20.07
N LEU A 85 -34.11 -7.49 19.18
CA LEU A 85 -33.17 -6.39 19.11
C LEU A 85 -33.88 -5.12 18.62
N ASP A 86 -33.78 -4.06 19.42
CA ASP A 86 -34.21 -2.71 19.04
C ASP A 86 -33.63 -2.32 17.66
N PRO A 87 -34.41 -1.68 16.76
CA PRO A 87 -33.95 -1.34 15.42
C PRO A 87 -32.73 -0.43 15.36
N GLU A 88 -32.59 0.52 16.29
CA GLU A 88 -31.41 1.38 16.34
C GLU A 88 -30.19 0.55 16.74
N LEU A 89 -30.31 -0.28 17.77
CA LEU A 89 -29.24 -1.16 18.19
C LEU A 89 -28.84 -2.14 17.08
N ARG A 90 -29.81 -2.73 16.38
CA ARG A 90 -29.59 -3.61 15.22
C ARG A 90 -28.75 -2.92 14.15
N ALA A 91 -29.05 -1.66 13.83
CA ALA A 91 -28.32 -0.89 12.85
C ALA A 91 -26.83 -0.73 13.23
N TYR A 92 -26.54 -0.45 14.51
CA TYR A 92 -25.17 -0.37 15.02
C TYR A 92 -24.45 -1.73 15.04
N VAL A 93 -25.15 -2.83 15.34
CA VAL A 93 -24.58 -4.19 15.27
C VAL A 93 -24.24 -4.55 13.82
N ALA A 94 -25.14 -4.27 12.86
CA ALA A 94 -24.91 -4.49 11.44
C ALA A 94 -23.72 -3.66 10.91
N LEU A 95 -23.62 -2.39 11.32
CA LEU A 95 -22.48 -1.54 10.98
C LEU A 95 -21.16 -2.16 11.46
N ASN A 96 -21.08 -2.52 12.74
CA ASN A 96 -19.86 -3.10 13.32
C ASN A 96 -19.52 -4.47 12.71
N ARG A 97 -20.53 -5.24 12.30
CA ARG A 97 -20.34 -6.46 11.51
C ARG A 97 -19.67 -6.15 10.17
N GLY A 98 -20.12 -5.11 9.47
CA GLY A 98 -19.48 -4.62 8.24
C GLY A 98 -18.01 -4.26 8.43
N HIS A 99 -17.69 -3.51 9.50
CA HIS A 99 -16.30 -3.18 9.85
C HIS A 99 -15.46 -4.42 10.14
N ALA A 100 -15.98 -5.33 10.97
CA ALA A 100 -15.28 -6.57 11.34
C ALA A 100 -15.01 -7.46 10.12
N LEU A 101 -16.03 -7.73 9.29
CA LEU A 101 -15.91 -8.54 8.08
C LEU A 101 -14.92 -7.94 7.07
N ARG A 102 -14.91 -6.60 6.89
CA ARG A 102 -13.93 -5.92 6.05
C ARG A 102 -12.49 -6.20 6.50
N ARG A 103 -12.24 -6.33 7.80
CA ARG A 103 -10.91 -6.66 8.36
C ARG A 103 -10.56 -8.14 8.23
N MET A 104 -11.52 -9.01 7.95
CA MET A 104 -11.28 -10.44 7.68
C MET A 104 -10.80 -10.71 6.23
N GLY A 105 -10.69 -9.68 5.40
CA GLY A 105 -10.08 -9.76 4.07
C GLY A 105 -11.05 -10.08 2.93
N PRO A 106 -10.54 -10.21 1.69
CA PRO A 106 -11.34 -10.24 0.46
C PRO A 106 -12.46 -11.29 0.42
N GLY A 107 -12.24 -12.44 1.06
CA GLY A 107 -13.23 -13.52 1.12
C GLY A 107 -14.54 -13.14 1.80
N TYR A 108 -14.58 -12.03 2.56
CA TYR A 108 -15.74 -11.59 3.32
C TYR A 108 -16.37 -10.30 2.77
N ASP A 109 -15.92 -9.79 1.63
CA ASP A 109 -16.39 -8.49 1.09
C ASP A 109 -17.89 -8.47 0.79
N ALA A 110 -18.45 -9.57 0.28
CA ALA A 110 -19.89 -9.68 0.01
C ALA A 110 -20.71 -9.55 1.30
N SER A 111 -20.35 -10.31 2.34
CA SER A 111 -21.00 -10.24 3.65
C SER A 111 -20.78 -8.89 4.34
N ALA A 112 -19.61 -8.26 4.16
CA ALA A 112 -19.36 -6.92 4.67
C ALA A 112 -20.30 -5.90 4.01
N GLN A 113 -20.45 -5.97 2.68
CA GLN A 113 -21.35 -5.10 1.92
C GLN A 113 -22.83 -5.30 2.33
N GLU A 114 -23.27 -6.55 2.52
CA GLU A 114 -24.61 -6.86 3.04
C GLU A 114 -24.83 -6.24 4.42
N ALA A 115 -23.86 -6.37 5.33
CA ALA A 115 -23.96 -5.82 6.68
C ALA A 115 -24.02 -4.28 6.71
N TYR A 116 -23.22 -3.59 5.89
CA TYR A 116 -23.36 -2.14 5.70
C TYR A 116 -24.70 -1.77 5.08
N GLY A 117 -25.19 -2.56 4.12
CA GLY A 117 -26.50 -2.38 3.49
C GLY A 117 -27.65 -2.49 4.50
N GLU A 118 -27.62 -3.49 5.39
CA GLU A 118 -28.59 -3.63 6.48
C GLU A 118 -28.56 -2.42 7.42
N ALA A 119 -27.36 -1.97 7.83
CA ALA A 119 -27.20 -0.80 8.69
C ALA A 119 -27.79 0.46 8.04
N LEU A 120 -27.48 0.71 6.76
CA LEU A 120 -27.95 1.87 6.00
C LEU A 120 -29.45 1.79 5.67
N ALA A 121 -30.01 0.60 5.50
CA ALA A 121 -31.45 0.43 5.33
C ALA A 121 -32.23 0.85 6.59
N LEU A 122 -31.66 0.61 7.77
CA LEU A 122 -32.24 1.02 9.06
C LEU A 122 -31.98 2.49 9.39
N GLN A 123 -30.84 3.04 8.97
CA GLN A 123 -30.41 4.42 9.29
C GLN A 123 -29.75 5.10 8.07
N PRO A 124 -30.55 5.51 7.05
CA PRO A 124 -30.02 5.96 5.75
C PRO A 124 -29.31 7.33 5.78
N GLU A 125 -29.57 8.15 6.79
CA GLU A 125 -29.02 9.52 6.90
C GLU A 125 -27.71 9.57 7.70
N ARG A 126 -27.11 8.41 8.05
CA ARG A 126 -25.82 8.34 8.75
C ARG A 126 -24.66 8.50 7.76
N GLY A 127 -24.23 9.73 7.51
CA GLY A 127 -23.17 10.03 6.53
C GLY A 127 -21.85 9.26 6.72
N TRP A 128 -21.39 9.07 7.97
CA TRP A 128 -20.17 8.29 8.26
C TRP A 128 -20.32 6.80 7.93
N TRP A 129 -21.55 6.28 7.84
CA TRP A 129 -21.78 4.87 7.49
C TRP A 129 -21.70 4.66 5.98
N HIS A 130 -22.16 5.65 5.20
CA HIS A 130 -21.87 5.71 3.75
C HIS A 130 -20.37 5.81 3.49
N HIS A 131 -19.64 6.57 4.31
CA HIS A 131 -18.17 6.65 4.20
C HIS A 131 -17.51 5.30 4.51
N ALA A 132 -17.94 4.59 5.55
CA ALA A 132 -17.43 3.25 5.88
C ALA A 132 -17.64 2.24 4.73
N LEU A 133 -18.80 2.31 4.04
CA LEU A 133 -19.04 1.53 2.83
C LEU A 133 -18.12 1.96 1.68
N ALA A 134 -17.90 3.26 1.50
CA ALA A 134 -16.94 3.77 0.51
C ALA A 134 -15.51 3.24 0.79
N GLU A 135 -15.10 3.13 2.05
CA GLU A 135 -13.80 2.55 2.40
C GLU A 135 -13.70 1.08 2.00
N LEU A 136 -14.75 0.28 2.22
CA LEU A 136 -14.80 -1.10 1.74
C LEU A 136 -14.60 -1.17 0.22
N HIS A 137 -15.20 -0.25 -0.55
CA HIS A 137 -15.04 -0.22 -2.00
C HIS A 137 -13.65 0.29 -2.43
N LYS A 138 -13.12 1.34 -1.77
CA LYS A 138 -11.79 1.91 -1.99
C LYS A 138 -10.70 0.85 -1.90
N TRP A 139 -10.68 0.06 -0.83
CA TRP A 139 -9.65 -0.97 -0.61
C TRP A 139 -9.73 -2.15 -1.57
N ARG A 140 -10.78 -2.21 -2.41
CA ARG A 140 -11.03 -3.25 -3.42
C ARG A 140 -10.99 -2.72 -4.84
N SER A 141 -10.57 -1.47 -5.02
CA SER A 141 -10.56 -0.80 -6.32
C SER A 141 -11.92 -0.80 -7.04
N ARG A 142 -13.02 -0.82 -6.26
CA ARG A 142 -14.40 -0.73 -6.76
C ARG A 142 -14.81 0.73 -6.83
N TRP A 143 -14.22 1.46 -7.79
CA TRP A 143 -14.23 2.93 -7.75
C TRP A 143 -15.57 3.59 -8.05
N GLU A 144 -16.44 2.94 -8.84
CA GLU A 144 -17.79 3.43 -9.08
C GLU A 144 -18.59 3.43 -7.77
N GLU A 145 -18.64 2.31 -7.08
CA GLU A 145 -19.36 2.14 -5.83
C GLU A 145 -18.74 2.97 -4.69
N CYS A 146 -17.40 3.08 -4.69
CA CYS A 146 -16.67 3.99 -3.81
C CYS A 146 -17.11 5.44 -4.02
N LEU A 147 -17.16 5.90 -5.26
CA LEU A 147 -17.54 7.26 -5.61
C LEU A 147 -19.00 7.55 -5.22
N GLN A 148 -19.92 6.63 -5.50
CA GLN A 148 -21.33 6.76 -5.14
C GLN A 148 -21.51 6.88 -3.62
N SER A 149 -20.89 5.97 -2.85
CA SER A 149 -20.98 5.96 -1.39
C SER A 149 -20.30 7.19 -0.77
N ALA A 150 -19.14 7.59 -1.29
CA ALA A 150 -18.41 8.77 -0.80
C ALA A 150 -19.14 10.07 -1.09
N ARG A 151 -19.82 10.19 -2.25
CA ARG A 151 -20.67 11.35 -2.57
C ARG A 151 -21.83 11.45 -1.60
N ARG A 152 -22.54 10.34 -1.34
CA ARG A 152 -23.63 10.32 -0.37
C ARG A 152 -23.15 10.70 1.03
N ALA A 153 -21.98 10.21 1.44
CA ALA A 153 -21.34 10.62 2.70
C ALA A 153 -21.03 12.13 2.73
N ALA A 154 -20.47 12.69 1.65
CA ALA A 154 -20.13 14.11 1.56
C ALA A 154 -21.37 15.02 1.56
N GLU A 155 -22.47 14.60 0.95
CA GLU A 155 -23.76 15.31 1.00
C GLU A 155 -24.32 15.39 2.43
N LEU A 156 -24.24 14.28 3.17
CA LEU A 156 -24.73 14.17 4.54
C LEU A 156 -23.81 14.80 5.59
N LEU A 157 -22.55 15.04 5.22
CA LEU A 157 -21.51 15.60 6.08
C LEU A 157 -20.88 16.86 5.44
N PRO A 158 -21.66 17.94 5.23
CA PRO A 158 -21.15 19.14 4.60
C PRO A 158 -20.01 19.74 5.42
N GLY A 159 -18.88 20.00 4.76
CA GLY A 159 -17.67 20.55 5.39
C GLY A 159 -16.69 19.49 5.92
N GLU A 160 -17.08 18.22 6.00
CA GLU A 160 -16.16 17.16 6.38
C GLU A 160 -15.19 16.84 5.24
N ARG A 161 -13.90 16.87 5.57
CA ARG A 161 -12.83 16.71 4.57
C ARG A 161 -12.66 15.26 4.12
N VAL A 162 -12.91 14.29 5.02
CA VAL A 162 -12.59 12.88 4.77
C VAL A 162 -13.47 12.26 3.67
N PRO A 163 -14.81 12.44 3.68
CA PRO A 163 -15.65 11.99 2.57
C PRO A 163 -15.30 12.68 1.25
N LEU A 164 -15.07 14.01 1.26
CA LEU A 164 -14.67 14.75 0.06
C LEU A 164 -13.33 14.25 -0.51
N LEU A 165 -12.35 13.94 0.33
CA LEU A 165 -11.06 13.39 -0.11
C LEU A 165 -11.25 12.02 -0.77
N THR A 166 -12.19 11.21 -0.26
CA THR A 166 -12.53 9.91 -0.85
C THR A 166 -13.24 10.08 -2.20
N VAL A 167 -14.09 11.10 -2.35
CA VAL A 167 -14.68 11.48 -3.66
C VAL A 167 -13.58 11.86 -4.66
N ALA A 168 -12.64 12.73 -4.28
CA ALA A 168 -11.56 13.16 -5.17
C ALA A 168 -10.65 11.98 -5.57
N LEU A 169 -10.37 11.07 -4.64
CA LEU A 169 -9.58 9.87 -4.87
C LEU A 169 -10.29 8.91 -5.85
N ALA A 170 -11.57 8.61 -5.62
CA ALA A 170 -12.34 7.72 -6.50
C ALA A 170 -12.54 8.34 -7.89
N ALA A 171 -12.77 9.65 -7.98
CA ALA A 171 -12.83 10.39 -9.25
C ALA A 171 -11.49 10.31 -10.01
N THR A 172 -10.37 10.46 -9.30
CA THR A 172 -9.02 10.33 -9.89
C THR A 172 -8.80 8.91 -10.43
N ALA A 173 -9.16 7.88 -9.66
CA ALA A 173 -9.02 6.48 -10.09
C ALA A 173 -9.80 6.18 -11.37
N ARG A 174 -10.95 6.84 -11.55
CA ARG A 174 -11.83 6.69 -12.72
C ARG A 174 -11.45 7.56 -13.92
N GLY A 175 -10.42 8.40 -13.80
CA GLY A 175 -10.09 9.38 -14.84
C GLY A 175 -11.10 10.53 -14.96
N GLU A 176 -11.96 10.75 -13.94
CA GLU A 176 -12.90 11.86 -13.88
C GLU A 176 -12.20 13.14 -13.38
N GLY A 177 -11.18 13.61 -14.11
CA GLY A 177 -10.27 14.66 -13.63
C GLY A 177 -10.93 16.00 -13.32
N ALA A 178 -11.97 16.40 -14.07
CA ALA A 178 -12.71 17.63 -13.78
C ALA A 178 -13.38 17.57 -12.40
N LEU A 179 -14.07 16.47 -12.10
CA LEU A 179 -14.68 16.24 -10.80
C LEU A 179 -13.62 16.18 -9.69
N ALA A 180 -12.53 15.46 -9.92
CA ALA A 180 -11.44 15.38 -8.95
C ALA A 180 -10.84 16.77 -8.67
N ALA A 181 -10.60 17.57 -9.72
CA ALA A 181 -10.07 18.92 -9.61
C ALA A 181 -11.01 19.86 -8.84
N ASP A 182 -12.30 19.85 -9.16
CA ASP A 182 -13.29 20.66 -8.45
C ASP A 182 -13.42 20.22 -6.98
N THR A 183 -13.33 18.93 -6.70
CA THR A 183 -13.37 18.39 -5.33
C THR A 183 -12.12 18.79 -4.53
N TYR A 184 -10.93 18.76 -5.16
CA TYR A 184 -9.70 19.26 -4.53
C TYR A 184 -9.75 20.77 -4.27
N ALA A 185 -10.32 21.55 -5.18
CA ALA A 185 -10.54 22.99 -4.96
C ALA A 185 -11.49 23.22 -3.78
N ALA A 186 -12.56 22.42 -3.64
CA ALA A 186 -13.45 22.45 -2.48
C ALA A 186 -12.76 22.05 -1.17
N LEU A 187 -11.70 21.24 -1.23
CA LEU A 187 -10.81 20.92 -0.10
C LEU A 187 -9.81 22.03 0.23
N GLY A 188 -9.82 23.15 -0.51
CA GLY A 188 -8.94 24.30 -0.32
C GLY A 188 -7.57 24.18 -0.97
N LEU A 189 -7.36 23.21 -1.87
CA LEU A 189 -6.13 23.11 -2.65
C LEU A 189 -6.15 24.12 -3.81
N PRO A 190 -4.98 24.60 -4.29
CA PRO A 190 -4.92 25.33 -5.55
C PRO A 190 -5.63 24.55 -6.64
N ARG A 191 -6.46 25.24 -7.43
CA ARG A 191 -7.31 24.58 -8.43
C ARG A 191 -6.44 23.70 -9.32
N PRO A 192 -6.61 22.36 -9.28
CA PRO A 192 -5.76 21.48 -10.05
C PRO A 192 -5.99 21.70 -11.54
N GLU A 193 -4.91 21.71 -12.32
CA GLU A 193 -5.01 21.70 -13.76
C GLU A 193 -5.42 20.30 -14.24
N VAL A 194 -6.30 20.24 -15.23
CA VAL A 194 -6.64 18.98 -15.90
C VAL A 194 -6.03 19.04 -17.29
N ALA A 195 -4.85 18.43 -17.44
CA ALA A 195 -4.13 18.38 -18.71
C ALA A 195 -4.72 17.32 -19.65
N GLY A 196 -4.16 17.19 -20.87
CA GLY A 196 -4.65 16.28 -21.92
C GLY A 196 -4.72 14.78 -21.55
N GLY A 197 -4.14 14.37 -20.41
CA GLY A 197 -4.25 13.00 -19.86
C GLY A 197 -5.45 12.79 -18.92
N GLY A 198 -6.31 13.79 -18.70
CA GLY A 198 -7.56 13.65 -17.96
C GLY A 198 -7.43 13.49 -16.44
N LEU A 199 -6.21 13.43 -15.88
CA LEU A 199 -5.96 13.39 -14.44
C LEU A 199 -5.64 14.78 -13.86
N PRO A 200 -6.04 15.07 -12.61
CA PRO A 200 -5.82 16.37 -11.98
C PRO A 200 -4.35 16.55 -11.53
N ARG A 201 -3.78 17.74 -11.76
CA ARG A 201 -2.43 18.08 -11.34
C ARG A 201 -2.39 19.28 -10.39
N VAL A 202 -1.71 19.11 -9.27
CA VAL A 202 -1.42 20.14 -8.26
C VAL A 202 0.08 20.28 -8.14
N ASP A 203 0.61 21.48 -8.41
CA ASP A 203 2.03 21.73 -8.31
C ASP A 203 2.50 21.84 -6.84
N GLY A 204 3.79 21.60 -6.61
CA GLY A 204 4.45 21.82 -5.33
C GLY A 204 4.18 20.76 -4.24
N LEU A 205 3.60 19.61 -4.58
CA LEU A 205 3.31 18.54 -3.62
C LEU A 205 4.55 17.75 -3.17
N GLY A 206 5.64 17.82 -3.94
CA GLY A 206 6.88 17.09 -3.69
C GLY A 206 6.74 15.56 -3.82
N ARG A 207 7.75 14.84 -3.34
CA ARG A 207 7.77 13.38 -3.38
C ARG A 207 7.02 12.76 -2.21
N ARG A 208 6.40 11.61 -2.45
CA ARG A 208 5.75 10.78 -1.45
C ARG A 208 6.43 9.43 -1.37
N ARG A 209 6.58 8.91 -0.15
CA ARG A 209 7.00 7.53 0.04
C ARG A 209 5.77 6.64 -0.03
N VAL A 210 5.77 5.71 -0.96
CA VAL A 210 4.71 4.70 -1.06
C VAL A 210 5.30 3.31 -0.86
N ARG A 211 4.46 2.40 -0.37
CA ARG A 211 4.80 0.98 -0.28
C ARG A 211 3.93 0.18 -1.23
N THR A 212 4.54 -0.80 -1.88
CA THR A 212 3.87 -1.77 -2.74
C THR A 212 4.15 -3.18 -2.23
N PRO A 213 3.18 -4.12 -2.27
CA PRO A 213 3.45 -5.52 -2.01
C PRO A 213 4.59 -6.01 -2.92
N ALA A 214 5.48 -6.80 -2.35
CA ALA A 214 6.67 -7.26 -3.03
C ALA A 214 6.98 -8.73 -2.73
N LYS A 215 7.65 -9.40 -3.65
CA LYS A 215 8.20 -10.75 -3.52
C LYS A 215 9.70 -10.73 -3.78
N PRO A 216 10.46 -11.77 -3.36
CA PRO A 216 11.88 -11.84 -3.63
C PRO A 216 12.18 -11.57 -5.11
N GLY A 217 13.10 -10.63 -5.38
CA GLY A 217 13.44 -10.18 -6.72
C GLY A 217 14.94 -10.19 -6.96
N LEU A 218 15.49 -9.13 -7.56
CA LEU A 218 16.88 -9.08 -8.02
C LEU A 218 17.86 -9.27 -6.85
N GLY A 219 18.42 -10.49 -6.75
CA GLY A 219 19.44 -10.83 -5.76
C GLY A 219 18.93 -11.10 -4.35
N VAL A 220 17.64 -10.90 -4.08
CA VAL A 220 17.01 -11.14 -2.78
C VAL A 220 16.35 -12.50 -2.79
N ARG A 221 16.65 -13.34 -1.79
CA ARG A 221 16.14 -14.73 -1.72
C ARG A 221 15.11 -14.95 -0.62
N GLU A 222 15.21 -14.20 0.47
CA GLU A 222 14.36 -14.35 1.65
C GLU A 222 13.82 -13.00 2.06
N LEU A 223 12.52 -12.94 2.31
CA LEU A 223 11.80 -11.75 2.77
C LEU A 223 10.75 -12.19 3.78
N PRO A 224 10.37 -11.31 4.72
CA PRO A 224 9.19 -11.54 5.54
C PRO A 224 7.95 -11.62 4.66
N ASP A 225 6.97 -12.43 5.04
CA ASP A 225 5.65 -12.48 4.38
C ASP A 225 4.60 -11.86 5.30
N PRO A 226 3.92 -10.78 4.88
CA PRO A 226 4.06 -10.07 3.61
C PRO A 226 5.29 -9.16 3.60
N CYS A 227 5.85 -8.96 2.41
CA CYS A 227 6.88 -7.98 2.17
C CYS A 227 6.32 -6.78 1.41
N PHE A 228 6.89 -5.60 1.69
CA PHE A 228 6.62 -4.40 0.94
C PHE A 228 7.94 -3.76 0.51
N GLU A 229 7.98 -3.30 -0.74
CA GLU A 229 9.06 -2.42 -1.21
C GLU A 229 8.62 -0.96 -1.09
N LEU A 230 9.54 -0.11 -0.65
CA LEU A 230 9.33 1.34 -0.57
C LEU A 230 9.86 2.01 -1.84
N VAL A 231 8.98 2.72 -2.54
CA VAL A 231 9.36 3.53 -3.69
C VAL A 231 8.96 4.99 -3.48
N TRP A 232 9.64 5.86 -4.20
CA TRP A 232 9.32 7.27 -4.27
C TRP A 232 8.35 7.53 -5.41
N VAL A 233 7.33 8.33 -5.15
CA VAL A 233 6.38 8.83 -6.15
C VAL A 233 6.49 10.34 -6.22
N GLU A 234 6.69 10.88 -7.41
CA GLU A 234 6.54 12.32 -7.67
C GLU A 234 5.04 12.64 -7.71
N ALA A 235 4.52 13.30 -6.68
CA ALA A 235 3.09 13.49 -6.55
C ALA A 235 2.56 14.47 -7.61
N LEU A 236 1.55 14.04 -8.34
CA LEU A 236 0.79 14.88 -9.27
C LEU A 236 -0.47 15.42 -8.60
N SER A 237 -1.02 14.68 -7.63
CA SER A 237 -2.14 15.12 -6.78
C SER A 237 -1.94 14.56 -5.36
N PRO A 238 -2.81 14.90 -4.39
CA PRO A 238 -2.74 14.32 -3.05
C PRO A 238 -2.83 12.79 -2.98
N CYS A 239 -3.32 12.11 -4.02
CA CYS A 239 -3.50 10.65 -4.00
C CYS A 239 -2.99 9.92 -5.24
N HIS A 240 -2.27 10.59 -6.15
CA HIS A 240 -1.64 9.92 -7.28
C HIS A 240 -0.34 10.61 -7.73
N GLY A 241 0.51 9.87 -8.43
CA GLY A 241 1.73 10.41 -9.00
C GLY A 241 2.53 9.39 -9.81
N VAL A 242 3.70 9.81 -10.27
CA VAL A 242 4.60 8.98 -11.09
C VAL A 242 5.64 8.32 -10.21
N VAL A 243 5.80 6.99 -10.31
CA VAL A 243 6.88 6.27 -9.62
C VAL A 243 8.24 6.76 -10.13
N SER A 244 9.03 7.35 -9.24
CA SER A 244 10.28 8.06 -9.54
C SER A 244 11.54 7.32 -9.07
N SER A 245 11.38 6.18 -8.38
CA SER A 245 12.44 5.22 -8.10
C SER A 245 11.96 3.82 -8.48
N PRO A 246 12.79 3.00 -9.15
CA PRO A 246 12.38 1.66 -9.55
C PRO A 246 12.22 0.71 -8.37
N THR A 247 11.48 -0.36 -8.61
CA THR A 247 11.46 -1.54 -7.74
C THR A 247 12.63 -2.47 -8.03
N PHE A 248 13.23 -3.05 -7.01
CA PHE A 248 14.26 -4.08 -7.11
C PHE A 248 13.71 -5.47 -6.77
N LEU A 249 12.59 -5.51 -6.05
CA LEU A 249 11.80 -6.70 -5.80
C LEU A 249 10.78 -6.94 -6.92
N GLU A 250 10.19 -8.13 -6.94
CA GLU A 250 9.04 -8.39 -7.80
C GLU A 250 7.82 -7.67 -7.21
N ALA A 251 7.35 -6.63 -7.89
CA ALA A 251 6.27 -5.76 -7.45
C ALA A 251 5.30 -5.44 -8.62
N PRO A 252 4.03 -5.13 -8.33
CA PRO A 252 3.03 -4.79 -9.35
C PRO A 252 3.26 -3.43 -10.02
N ILE A 253 4.15 -2.60 -9.47
CA ILE A 253 4.49 -1.28 -10.01
C ILE A 253 6.01 -1.14 -10.16
N ASP A 254 6.44 -0.27 -11.04
CA ASP A 254 7.84 0.07 -11.28
C ASP A 254 7.97 1.53 -11.74
N TYR A 255 9.21 1.97 -11.98
CA TYR A 255 9.53 3.31 -12.44
C TYR A 255 8.64 3.77 -13.62
N GLY A 256 8.18 5.02 -13.57
CA GLY A 256 7.40 5.65 -14.63
C GLY A 256 5.91 5.33 -14.60
N ASP A 257 5.50 4.31 -13.84
CA ASP A 257 4.08 4.02 -13.65
C ASP A 257 3.38 5.18 -12.95
N VAL A 258 2.13 5.46 -13.37
CA VAL A 258 1.24 6.37 -12.66
C VAL A 258 0.43 5.55 -11.69
N VAL A 259 0.54 5.84 -10.39
CA VAL A 259 -0.10 5.05 -9.33
C VAL A 259 -1.03 5.91 -8.50
N LEU A 260 -2.13 5.30 -8.08
CA LEU A 260 -3.01 5.81 -7.03
C LEU A 260 -2.52 5.28 -5.68
N PHE A 261 -2.51 6.13 -4.66
CA PHE A 261 -2.14 5.77 -3.29
C PHE A 261 -3.10 6.42 -2.29
N ASP A 262 -3.28 5.79 -1.12
CA ASP A 262 -4.10 6.37 -0.06
C ASP A 262 -3.32 7.51 0.64
N PRO A 263 -3.89 8.72 0.78
CA PRO A 263 -3.25 9.80 1.53
C PRO A 263 -3.09 9.48 3.03
N ALA A 264 -3.82 8.50 3.57
CA ALA A 264 -3.62 8.01 4.93
C ALA A 264 -2.29 7.24 5.03
N ARG A 265 -1.47 7.61 6.01
CA ARG A 265 -0.22 6.89 6.29
C ARG A 265 -0.51 5.52 6.89
N VAL A 266 0.29 4.53 6.51
CA VAL A 266 0.23 3.15 7.03
C VAL A 266 1.49 2.73 7.77
N ALA A 267 2.58 3.49 7.61
CA ALA A 267 3.81 3.34 8.36
C ALA A 267 4.56 4.69 8.40
N THR A 268 5.65 4.71 9.16
CA THR A 268 6.62 5.80 9.18
C THR A 268 8.01 5.19 8.99
N THR A 269 8.86 5.82 8.18
CA THR A 269 10.27 5.41 8.07
C THR A 269 11.03 5.69 9.37
N GLU A 270 12.24 5.15 9.50
CA GLU A 270 13.13 5.47 10.62
C GLU A 270 13.43 6.97 10.73
N THR A 271 13.45 7.67 9.60
CA THR A 271 13.65 9.12 9.49
C THR A 271 12.38 9.95 9.74
N GLY A 272 11.24 9.31 10.05
CA GLY A 272 10.00 10.01 10.35
C GLY A 272 9.12 10.32 9.14
N GLU A 273 9.47 9.86 7.93
CA GLU A 273 8.69 10.11 6.72
C GLU A 273 7.43 9.24 6.69
N PRO A 274 6.24 9.79 6.36
CA PRO A 274 5.03 8.99 6.22
C PRO A 274 5.11 8.08 5.00
N VAL A 275 4.64 6.85 5.16
CA VAL A 275 4.54 5.84 4.09
C VAL A 275 3.08 5.59 3.76
N HIS A 276 2.76 5.63 2.47
CA HIS A 276 1.40 5.49 1.94
C HIS A 276 1.24 4.15 1.18
N PRO A 277 0.08 3.48 1.25
CA PRO A 277 -0.15 2.25 0.51
C PRO A 277 -0.56 2.57 -0.94
N VAL A 278 -0.02 1.80 -1.89
CA VAL A 278 -0.52 1.81 -3.27
C VAL A 278 -1.90 1.15 -3.31
N LEU A 279 -2.82 1.77 -4.06
CA LEU A 279 -4.18 1.26 -4.28
C LEU A 279 -4.32 0.66 -5.68
N GLU A 280 -3.74 1.29 -6.69
CA GLU A 280 -3.86 0.86 -8.09
C GLU A 280 -2.76 1.46 -8.98
N GLN A 281 -2.40 0.73 -10.04
CA GLN A 281 -1.64 1.26 -11.16
C GLN A 281 -2.61 1.84 -12.20
N LEU A 282 -2.63 3.16 -12.35
CA LEU A 282 -3.52 3.86 -13.28
C LEU A 282 -2.99 3.79 -14.72
N HIS A 283 -1.68 3.96 -14.90
CA HIS A 283 -1.02 3.88 -16.19
C HIS A 283 0.34 3.18 -16.07
N VAL A 284 0.66 2.35 -17.05
CA VAL A 284 1.97 1.71 -17.17
C VAL A 284 2.98 2.71 -17.72
N GLY A 285 4.15 2.80 -17.09
CA GLY A 285 5.27 3.58 -17.60
C GLY A 285 5.91 2.90 -18.81
N HIS A 286 6.17 3.68 -19.86
CA HIS A 286 6.65 3.17 -21.14
C HIS A 286 8.19 3.10 -21.26
N GLU A 287 8.91 3.49 -20.21
CA GLU A 287 10.36 3.36 -20.16
C GLU A 287 10.78 1.90 -20.23
N VAL A 288 11.91 1.63 -20.86
CA VAL A 288 12.55 0.32 -20.87
C VAL A 288 13.38 0.17 -19.60
N LYS A 289 12.97 -0.76 -18.75
CA LYS A 289 13.65 -1.14 -17.51
C LYS A 289 14.58 -2.32 -17.77
N LEU A 290 15.89 -2.12 -17.61
CA LEU A 290 16.91 -3.14 -17.86
C LEU A 290 17.65 -3.47 -16.55
N PRO A 291 17.29 -4.57 -15.88
CA PRO A 291 18.01 -5.06 -14.71
C PRO A 291 19.46 -5.36 -15.02
N PHE A 292 20.35 -5.05 -14.08
CA PHE A 292 21.76 -5.39 -14.15
C PHE A 292 22.29 -5.90 -12.81
N VAL A 293 23.40 -6.64 -12.87
CA VAL A 293 24.25 -6.95 -11.72
C VAL A 293 25.65 -6.42 -11.99
N ALA A 294 26.26 -5.79 -10.99
CA ALA A 294 27.62 -5.26 -11.10
C ALA A 294 28.42 -5.44 -9.81
N VAL A 295 29.75 -5.37 -9.92
CA VAL A 295 30.61 -5.11 -8.77
C VAL A 295 31.16 -3.69 -8.90
N LEU A 296 30.77 -2.82 -7.98
CA LEU A 296 31.20 -1.42 -7.92
C LEU A 296 32.22 -1.25 -6.80
N ASP A 297 33.24 -0.42 -7.03
CA ASP A 297 34.26 -0.14 -6.02
C ASP A 297 33.74 0.81 -4.93
N ASP A 298 32.94 1.81 -5.33
CA ASP A 298 32.28 2.77 -4.44
C ASP A 298 31.00 3.36 -5.11
N GLU A 299 30.35 4.31 -4.44
CA GLU A 299 29.17 5.01 -4.96
C GLU A 299 29.52 5.91 -6.17
N ALA A 300 30.72 6.50 -6.21
CA ALA A 300 31.17 7.30 -7.32
C ALA A 300 31.35 6.47 -8.61
N ALA A 301 31.77 5.21 -8.50
CA ALA A 301 31.81 4.26 -9.60
C ALA A 301 30.40 3.95 -10.14
N GLY A 302 29.41 3.88 -9.24
CA GLY A 302 27.99 3.77 -9.63
C GLY A 302 27.47 5.00 -10.35
N GLN A 303 27.82 6.20 -9.87
CA GLN A 303 27.47 7.46 -10.55
C GLN A 303 28.18 7.59 -11.90
N ALA A 304 29.44 7.17 -12.00
CA ALA A 304 30.18 7.16 -13.27
C ALA A 304 29.55 6.20 -14.29
N LEU A 305 28.93 5.09 -13.86
CA LEU A 305 28.12 4.25 -14.75
C LEU A 305 26.91 5.03 -15.27
N ALA A 306 26.27 5.86 -14.44
CA ALA A 306 25.16 6.71 -14.85
C ALA A 306 25.56 7.74 -15.91
N ASP A 307 26.67 8.44 -15.71
CA ASP A 307 27.14 9.48 -16.63
C ASP A 307 27.57 8.91 -18.00
N ARG A 308 27.91 7.62 -18.05
CA ARG A 308 28.43 6.94 -19.25
C ARG A 308 27.37 6.33 -20.14
N VAL A 309 26.13 6.19 -19.68
CA VAL A 309 25.00 5.65 -20.47
C VAL A 309 24.05 6.79 -20.81
N PRO A 310 24.40 7.65 -21.79
CA PRO A 310 23.60 8.82 -22.12
C PRO A 310 22.17 8.42 -22.48
N GLY A 311 21.22 9.22 -22.01
CA GLY A 311 19.80 8.95 -22.21
C GLY A 311 19.21 7.93 -21.22
N ALA A 312 20.00 7.19 -20.44
CA ALA A 312 19.48 6.30 -19.41
C ALA A 312 19.66 6.88 -18.00
N ARG A 313 18.69 6.61 -17.12
CA ARG A 313 18.85 6.81 -15.67
C ARG A 313 19.31 5.51 -15.04
N VAL A 314 20.24 5.58 -14.10
CA VAL A 314 20.81 4.39 -13.45
C VAL A 314 20.44 4.42 -11.98
N PHE A 315 19.86 3.31 -11.53
CA PHE A 315 19.51 3.10 -10.13
C PHE A 315 20.16 1.81 -9.67
N PHE A 316 20.64 1.78 -8.44
CA PHE A 316 21.18 0.58 -7.82
C PHE A 316 20.96 0.64 -6.32
N SER A 317 20.70 -0.52 -5.73
CA SER A 317 20.72 -0.71 -4.29
C SER A 317 21.90 -1.61 -3.95
N PRO A 318 22.74 -1.26 -2.96
CA PRO A 318 23.63 -2.25 -2.39
C PRO A 318 22.80 -3.38 -1.77
N ILE A 319 23.29 -4.62 -1.85
CA ILE A 319 22.92 -5.62 -0.84
C ILE A 319 23.68 -5.22 0.41
N VAL A 320 22.96 -4.94 1.49
CA VAL A 320 23.56 -4.82 2.82
C VAL A 320 23.40 -6.19 3.49
N PRO A 321 24.49 -6.95 3.74
CA PRO A 321 24.41 -8.18 4.51
C PRO A 321 23.77 -7.89 5.87
N ALA A 322 22.85 -8.74 6.30
CA ALA A 322 22.20 -8.58 7.60
C ALA A 322 23.25 -8.53 8.72
N GLY A 323 23.35 -7.39 9.41
CA GLY A 323 24.20 -7.20 10.59
C GLY A 323 25.47 -6.35 10.40
N GLU A 324 25.78 -5.87 9.19
CA GLU A 324 26.87 -4.90 9.00
C GLU A 324 26.33 -3.50 8.72
N ALA A 325 26.62 -2.55 9.62
CA ALA A 325 26.39 -1.13 9.39
C ALA A 325 27.00 -0.71 8.04
N GLU A 326 26.36 0.26 7.36
CA GLU A 326 26.83 0.88 6.11
C GLU A 326 28.32 1.28 6.20
N ARG A 327 29.21 0.34 5.88
CA ARG A 327 30.63 0.63 5.76
C ARG A 327 30.84 1.28 4.40
N SER A 328 30.95 2.60 4.44
CA SER A 328 31.48 3.44 3.37
C SER A 328 32.76 2.84 2.78
N ALA A 329 32.83 2.79 1.44
CA ALA A 329 34.03 2.59 0.61
C ALA A 329 34.62 1.17 0.49
N SER A 330 33.81 0.11 0.55
CA SER A 330 34.24 -1.21 0.06
C SER A 330 33.56 -1.59 -1.25
N ARG A 331 34.37 -2.18 -2.14
CA ARG A 331 33.90 -2.84 -3.35
C ARG A 331 32.79 -3.82 -3.02
N ARG A 332 31.67 -3.78 -3.74
CA ARG A 332 30.45 -4.54 -3.41
C ARG A 332 29.65 -4.98 -4.64
N LEU A 333 28.93 -6.08 -4.49
CA LEU A 333 27.90 -6.52 -5.42
C LEU A 333 26.71 -5.56 -5.33
N VAL A 334 26.22 -5.12 -6.48
CA VAL A 334 25.01 -4.33 -6.57
C VAL A 334 24.07 -4.94 -7.60
N TYR A 335 22.78 -4.82 -7.32
CA TYR A 335 21.73 -5.03 -8.30
C TYR A 335 21.16 -3.68 -8.66
N GLY A 336 20.95 -3.48 -9.94
CA GLY A 336 20.56 -2.20 -10.46
C GLY A 336 19.58 -2.30 -11.61
N LYS A 337 19.10 -1.15 -12.05
CA LYS A 337 18.21 -1.01 -13.18
C LYS A 337 18.61 0.21 -13.98
N LEU A 338 18.86 0.02 -15.27
CA LEU A 338 18.90 1.12 -16.24
C LEU A 338 17.47 1.39 -16.68
N VAL A 339 17.03 2.62 -16.52
CA VAL A 339 15.75 3.11 -16.99
C VAL A 339 16.00 3.96 -18.22
N VAL A 340 15.59 3.46 -19.37
CA VAL A 340 15.77 4.10 -20.67
C VAL A 340 14.42 4.68 -21.12
N PRO A 341 14.32 5.99 -21.41
CA PRO A 341 13.11 6.62 -21.91
C PRO A 341 12.55 5.89 -23.14
N GLU A 342 11.23 5.91 -23.28
CA GLU A 342 10.56 5.37 -24.46
C GLU A 342 11.14 6.00 -25.74
N GLY A 343 11.38 5.17 -26.76
CA GLY A 343 11.91 5.60 -28.05
C GLY A 343 13.42 5.86 -28.10
N HIS A 344 14.13 5.87 -26.97
CA HIS A 344 15.58 6.04 -26.99
C HIS A 344 16.29 4.79 -27.58
N PRO A 345 17.26 4.94 -28.51
CA PRO A 345 17.87 3.80 -29.20
C PRO A 345 18.69 2.89 -28.27
N LEU A 346 18.18 1.68 -28.00
CA LEU A 346 18.89 0.68 -27.18
C LEU A 346 20.26 0.27 -27.73
N ARG A 347 20.53 0.50 -29.03
CA ARG A 347 21.86 0.26 -29.62
C ARG A 347 22.91 1.22 -29.06
N GLU A 348 22.57 2.49 -28.83
CA GLU A 348 23.47 3.49 -28.25
C GLU A 348 23.78 3.17 -26.78
N VAL A 349 22.75 2.70 -26.05
CA VAL A 349 22.89 2.17 -24.70
C VAL A 349 23.89 0.99 -24.70
N ARG A 350 23.72 0.03 -25.61
CA ARG A 350 24.65 -1.11 -25.76
C ARG A 350 26.08 -0.67 -26.03
N GLU A 351 26.30 0.21 -27.01
CA GLU A 351 27.63 0.69 -27.37
C GLU A 351 28.33 1.40 -26.21
N SER A 352 27.57 2.08 -25.37
CA SER A 352 28.07 2.74 -24.16
C SER A 352 28.45 1.73 -23.07
N ILE A 353 27.60 0.72 -22.84
CA ILE A 353 27.88 -0.37 -21.89
C ILE A 353 29.09 -1.21 -22.32
N GLU A 354 29.22 -1.53 -23.60
CA GLU A 354 30.33 -2.34 -24.12
C GLU A 354 31.67 -1.62 -24.04
N ARG A 355 31.69 -0.30 -24.22
CA ARG A 355 32.88 0.51 -23.94
C ARG A 355 33.29 0.39 -22.47
N HIS A 356 32.34 0.49 -21.55
CA HIS A 356 32.63 0.36 -20.11
C HIS A 356 33.15 -1.03 -19.71
N MET A 357 32.57 -2.11 -20.24
CA MET A 357 33.05 -3.47 -19.93
C MET A 357 34.51 -3.70 -20.38
N LYS A 358 34.97 -3.02 -21.44
CA LYS A 358 36.37 -3.09 -21.89
C LYS A 358 37.34 -2.43 -20.91
N ASP A 359 36.89 -1.48 -20.11
CA ASP A 359 37.68 -0.79 -19.08
C ASP A 359 37.82 -1.61 -17.78
N GLY A 360 37.43 -2.89 -17.79
CA GLY A 360 37.57 -3.82 -16.66
C GLY A 360 36.37 -3.87 -15.71
N GLY A 361 35.25 -3.22 -16.06
CA GLY A 361 34.01 -3.28 -15.29
C GLY A 361 33.38 -4.69 -15.27
N ARG A 362 32.96 -5.16 -14.09
CA ARG A 362 32.16 -6.39 -13.94
C ARG A 362 30.69 -6.02 -13.90
N LEU A 363 30.02 -6.11 -15.04
CA LEU A 363 28.63 -5.73 -15.25
C LEU A 363 27.97 -6.74 -16.19
N ALA A 364 26.72 -7.11 -15.90
CA ALA A 364 25.91 -7.92 -16.82
C ALA A 364 24.49 -7.38 -16.92
N ILE A 365 23.99 -7.27 -18.16
CA ILE A 365 22.65 -6.71 -18.47
C ILE A 365 21.93 -7.58 -19.51
N PRO A 366 21.47 -8.79 -19.18
CA PRO A 366 20.88 -9.71 -20.16
C PRO A 366 19.70 -9.12 -20.93
N ALA A 367 18.81 -8.42 -20.21
CA ALA A 367 17.59 -7.82 -20.77
C ALA A 367 17.85 -6.85 -21.93
N LEU A 368 19.01 -6.17 -21.94
CA LEU A 368 19.39 -5.26 -23.03
C LEU A 368 19.53 -6.02 -24.35
N TYR A 369 20.22 -7.17 -24.31
CA TYR A 369 20.49 -7.98 -25.50
C TYR A 369 19.26 -8.77 -25.94
N GLU A 370 18.39 -9.17 -25.00
CA GLU A 370 17.09 -9.79 -25.30
C GLU A 370 16.19 -8.81 -26.06
N ARG A 371 16.07 -7.57 -25.59
CA ARG A 371 15.29 -6.51 -26.25
C ARG A 371 15.83 -6.16 -27.64
N LEU A 372 17.15 -6.27 -27.84
CA LEU A 372 17.81 -6.11 -29.13
C LEU A 372 17.74 -7.36 -30.01
N GLN A 373 17.10 -8.45 -29.56
CA GLN A 373 16.97 -9.73 -30.26
C GLN A 373 18.33 -10.38 -30.59
N LEU A 374 19.32 -10.19 -29.71
CA LEU A 374 20.67 -10.76 -29.84
C LEU A 374 20.82 -11.99 -28.95
N THR A 375 20.12 -13.08 -29.29
CA THR A 375 19.95 -14.27 -28.44
C THR A 375 21.27 -14.87 -27.92
N GLU A 376 22.28 -15.00 -28.78
CA GLU A 376 23.59 -15.53 -28.35
C GLU A 376 24.27 -14.64 -27.30
N TRP A 377 24.16 -13.33 -27.48
CA TRP A 377 24.72 -12.34 -26.56
C TRP A 377 23.94 -12.28 -25.25
N ALA A 378 22.60 -12.36 -25.29
CA ALA A 378 21.78 -12.51 -24.10
C ALA A 378 22.21 -13.74 -23.29
N GLY A 379 22.43 -14.89 -23.95
CA GLY A 379 22.95 -16.10 -23.30
C GLY A 379 24.35 -15.92 -22.68
N LYS A 380 25.24 -15.16 -23.33
CA LYS A 380 26.54 -14.77 -22.75
C LYS A 380 26.37 -13.90 -21.50
N GLN A 381 25.45 -12.95 -21.52
CA GLN A 381 25.18 -12.04 -20.40
C GLN A 381 24.54 -12.76 -19.21
N HIS A 382 23.64 -13.73 -19.43
CA HIS A 382 23.13 -14.59 -18.34
C HIS A 382 24.22 -15.44 -17.67
N ARG A 383 25.24 -15.85 -18.43
CA ARG A 383 26.43 -16.49 -17.85
C ARG A 383 27.31 -15.49 -17.11
N ALA A 384 27.48 -14.29 -17.65
CA ALA A 384 28.21 -13.21 -17.00
C ALA A 384 27.57 -12.83 -15.67
N TRP A 385 26.25 -12.70 -15.61
CA TRP A 385 25.49 -12.42 -14.37
C TRP A 385 25.87 -13.38 -13.24
N ARG A 386 25.72 -14.69 -13.49
CA ARG A 386 26.10 -15.74 -12.52
C ARG A 386 27.58 -15.71 -12.17
N SER A 387 28.44 -15.30 -13.11
CA SER A 387 29.88 -15.14 -12.87
C SER A 387 30.20 -13.95 -11.99
N VAL A 388 29.44 -12.85 -12.10
CA VAL A 388 29.57 -11.65 -11.25
C VAL A 388 29.17 -11.99 -9.83
N GLU A 389 28.00 -12.63 -9.64
CA GLU A 389 27.53 -13.08 -8.32
C GLU A 389 28.54 -14.03 -7.66
N ARG A 390 28.99 -15.07 -8.39
CA ARG A 390 29.97 -16.04 -7.88
C ARG A 390 31.28 -15.37 -7.47
N TYR A 391 31.77 -14.44 -8.28
CA TYR A 391 32.97 -13.69 -7.96
C TYR A 391 32.79 -12.87 -6.67
N ALA A 392 31.65 -12.20 -6.51
CA ALA A 392 31.35 -11.44 -5.32
C ALA A 392 31.29 -12.33 -4.07
N THR A 393 30.60 -13.47 -4.13
CA THR A 393 30.57 -14.44 -3.02
C THR A 393 31.98 -14.95 -2.66
N GLN A 394 32.80 -15.30 -3.66
CA GLN A 394 34.18 -15.75 -3.43
C GLN A 394 35.08 -14.67 -2.81
N LYS A 395 34.74 -13.40 -2.99
CA LYS A 395 35.51 -12.25 -2.51
C LYS A 395 34.89 -11.59 -1.27
N GLY A 396 33.78 -12.12 -0.74
CA GLY A 396 33.07 -11.54 0.39
C GLY A 396 32.48 -10.15 0.10
N LEU A 397 32.00 -9.93 -1.13
CA LEU A 397 31.46 -8.65 -1.60
C LEU A 397 29.92 -8.65 -1.68
N ALA A 398 29.26 -9.74 -1.28
CA ALA A 398 27.82 -9.98 -1.42
C ALA A 398 27.20 -10.36 -0.07
#